data_AF-A0A552IJ36-F1
#
_entry.id   AF-A0A552IJ36-F1
#
_cell.length_a   1.000
_cell.length_b   1.000
_cell.length_c   1.000
_cell.angle_alpha   90.00
_cell.angle_beta   90.00
_cell.angle_gamma   90.00
#
_symmetry.space_group_name_H-M   'P 1'
#
loop_
_entity.id
_entity.type
_entity.pdbx_description
1 polymer ?
#
loop_
_entity_poly.entity_id
_entity_poly.type
_entity_poly.pdbx_seq_one_letter_code
_entity_poly.pdbx_strand_id
1 'polypeptide(L)'
;MNSMEKRMVELLLELKENYNVCGVKAEFEAEGTRMEEAMRLKEVSLTAGLGLNLKIGGCEAIKDMFDATSLGAERVIAPMVETAYALKKYLNAINIGFSSDQKQDVEFLINLETITAFKNFDEMLSLPEIKSLSGVVIGRVDLSGSMGLTREDINSDQVLDIALKIAEKAKSAGLKVVVGGGVSVHSLPFFKAFPEGHLDRFETRKVVFRCPEAINNPEEAFLKAVEFELMWLKNKKNYYGAIHREDDSRLEMMEERYRSSINKLLYGKSNKAS
;
A
#
# COMPACT_ATOMS: atom_id res chain seq x y z
N MET A 1 12.38 14.52 -10.53
CA MET A 1 12.98 13.26 -10.01
C MET A 1 14.46 13.40 -9.66
N ASN A 2 14.86 12.92 -8.49
CA ASN A 2 16.27 12.79 -8.09
C ASN A 2 16.94 11.53 -8.71
N SER A 3 18.24 11.32 -8.49
CA SER A 3 18.98 10.18 -9.08
C SER A 3 18.47 8.81 -8.63
N MET A 4 18.02 8.67 -7.39
CA MET A 4 17.46 7.41 -6.87
C MET A 4 16.09 7.12 -7.49
N GLU A 5 15.26 8.15 -7.65
CA GLU A 5 13.97 8.03 -8.32
C GLU A 5 14.10 7.65 -9.79
N LYS A 6 15.10 8.18 -10.51
CA LYS A 6 15.37 7.77 -11.91
C LYS A 6 15.73 6.28 -12.00
N ARG A 7 16.59 5.79 -11.10
CA ARG A 7 16.91 4.36 -11.01
C ARG A 7 15.70 3.50 -10.64
N MET A 8 14.81 4.02 -9.78
CA MET A 8 13.55 3.33 -9.46
C MET A 8 12.66 3.20 -10.70
N VAL A 9 12.60 4.21 -11.56
CA VAL A 9 11.89 4.14 -12.85
C VAL A 9 12.49 3.08 -13.75
N GLU A 10 13.81 3.06 -13.92
CA GLU A 10 14.51 2.05 -14.75
C GLU A 10 14.19 0.62 -14.28
N LEU A 11 14.24 0.39 -12.97
CA LEU A 11 13.90 -0.91 -12.38
C LEU A 11 12.42 -1.27 -12.57
N LEU A 12 11.51 -0.30 -12.45
CA LEU A 12 10.08 -0.52 -12.68
C LEU A 12 9.75 -0.81 -14.14
N LEU A 13 10.45 -0.18 -15.09
CA LEU A 13 10.33 -0.47 -16.52
C LEU A 13 10.73 -1.91 -16.80
N GLU A 14 11.86 -2.35 -16.26
CA GLU A 14 12.29 -3.74 -16.38
C GLU A 14 11.28 -4.72 -15.77
N LEU A 15 10.78 -4.42 -14.56
CA LEU A 15 9.73 -5.19 -13.87
C LEU A 15 8.45 -5.30 -14.71
N LYS A 16 8.05 -4.22 -15.36
CA LYS A 16 6.87 -4.18 -16.24
C LYS A 16 7.07 -5.02 -17.49
N GLU A 17 8.19 -4.83 -18.18
CA GLU A 17 8.47 -5.44 -19.50
C GLU A 17 8.74 -6.94 -19.41
N ASN A 18 9.44 -7.37 -18.35
CA ASN A 18 9.96 -8.75 -18.26
C ASN A 18 9.25 -9.62 -17.22
N TYR A 19 8.54 -9.02 -16.26
CA TYR A 19 8.04 -9.74 -15.09
C TYR A 19 6.55 -9.48 -14.80
N ASN A 20 5.79 -8.98 -15.77
CA ASN A 20 4.33 -8.80 -15.66
C ASN A 20 3.89 -7.95 -14.46
N VAL A 21 4.71 -6.99 -14.06
CA VAL A 21 4.33 -5.98 -13.06
C VAL A 21 3.37 -4.98 -13.70
N CYS A 22 2.27 -4.70 -13.00
CA CYS A 22 1.21 -3.82 -13.51
C CYS A 22 0.90 -2.62 -12.60
N GLY A 23 1.56 -2.49 -11.46
CA GLY A 23 1.35 -1.33 -10.61
C GLY A 23 2.27 -1.26 -9.40
N VAL A 24 2.29 -0.08 -8.80
CA VAL A 24 2.96 0.21 -7.54
C VAL A 24 1.91 0.50 -6.47
N LYS A 25 2.18 0.12 -5.22
CA LYS A 25 1.26 0.30 -4.10
C LYS A 25 1.79 1.27 -3.04
N ALA A 26 0.94 2.20 -2.63
CA ALA A 26 1.10 3.02 -1.44
C ALA A 26 0.15 2.52 -0.34
N GLU A 27 0.55 2.65 0.93
CA GLU A 27 -0.27 2.21 2.06
C GLU A 27 -0.33 3.34 3.10
N PHE A 28 -1.53 3.88 3.34
CA PHE A 28 -1.78 4.81 4.43
C PHE A 28 -1.86 4.08 5.77
N GLU A 29 -2.49 2.91 5.79
CA GLU A 29 -2.66 2.09 6.99
C GLU A 29 -1.33 1.66 7.62
N ALA A 30 -0.49 0.92 6.88
CA ALA A 30 0.66 0.25 7.48
C ALA A 30 1.95 1.09 7.46
N GLU A 31 2.13 1.94 6.45
CA GLU A 31 3.32 2.78 6.33
C GLU A 31 3.14 4.19 6.89
N GLY A 32 1.89 4.62 7.13
CA GLY A 32 1.60 6.02 7.41
C GLY A 32 2.06 6.92 6.26
N THR A 33 1.93 6.45 5.02
CA THR A 33 2.46 7.16 3.84
C THR A 33 1.89 8.58 3.82
N ARG A 34 2.78 9.57 3.84
CA ARG A 34 2.38 10.98 3.81
C ARG A 34 2.01 11.38 2.39
N MET A 35 1.24 12.46 2.26
CA MET A 35 0.77 12.89 0.95
C MET A 35 1.92 13.23 -0.02
N GLU A 36 2.97 13.90 0.46
CA GLU A 36 4.13 14.25 -0.36
C GLU A 36 4.87 12.98 -0.82
N GLU A 37 4.97 11.98 0.05
CA GLU A 37 5.55 10.67 -0.28
C GLU A 37 4.70 9.96 -1.35
N ALA A 38 3.38 9.95 -1.21
CA ALA A 38 2.46 9.37 -2.17
C ALA A 38 2.57 10.06 -3.54
N MET A 39 2.68 11.39 -3.58
CA MET A 39 2.90 12.15 -4.81
C MET A 39 4.24 11.79 -5.50
N ARG A 40 5.33 11.65 -4.73
CA ARG A 40 6.62 11.22 -5.29
C ARG A 40 6.55 9.79 -5.83
N LEU A 41 5.90 8.86 -5.11
CA LEU A 41 5.75 7.47 -5.55
C LEU A 41 4.86 7.37 -6.80
N LYS A 42 3.80 8.18 -6.86
CA LYS A 42 2.96 8.34 -8.07
C LYS A 42 3.81 8.76 -9.26
N GLU A 43 4.64 9.80 -9.13
CA GLU A 43 5.49 10.28 -10.23
C GLU A 43 6.44 9.17 -10.71
N VAL A 44 7.06 8.42 -9.80
CA VAL A 44 7.91 7.27 -10.11
C VAL A 44 7.13 6.18 -10.87
N SER A 45 5.96 5.78 -10.37
CA SER A 45 5.13 4.75 -10.99
C SER A 45 4.65 5.15 -12.40
N LEU A 46 4.09 6.35 -12.54
CA LEU A 46 3.53 6.80 -13.81
C LEU A 46 4.62 7.03 -14.86
N THR A 47 5.82 7.47 -14.46
CA THR A 47 6.95 7.61 -15.39
C THR A 47 7.41 6.25 -15.94
N ALA A 48 7.28 5.17 -15.18
CA ALA A 48 7.47 3.79 -15.66
C ALA A 48 6.25 3.24 -16.44
N GLY A 49 5.21 4.04 -16.62
CA GLY A 49 3.95 3.63 -17.24
C GLY A 49 3.21 2.56 -16.44
N LEU A 50 3.29 2.62 -15.11
CA LEU A 50 2.59 1.74 -14.16
C LEU A 50 1.58 2.53 -13.34
N GLY A 51 0.48 1.88 -12.97
CA GLY A 51 -0.58 2.45 -12.14
C GLY A 51 -0.23 2.59 -10.66
N LEU A 52 -0.89 3.52 -9.98
CA LEU A 52 -0.82 3.66 -8.52
C LEU A 52 -2.01 2.95 -7.85
N ASN A 53 -1.72 2.09 -6.90
CA ASN A 53 -2.69 1.40 -6.05
C ASN A 53 -2.57 1.97 -4.64
N LEU A 54 -3.69 2.17 -3.94
CA LEU A 54 -3.70 2.79 -2.63
C LEU A 54 -4.49 1.96 -1.63
N LYS A 55 -3.79 1.45 -0.60
CA LYS A 55 -4.43 0.91 0.60
C LYS A 55 -4.71 2.04 1.57
N ILE A 56 -5.99 2.32 1.82
CA ILE A 56 -6.43 3.41 2.72
C ILE A 56 -6.32 2.97 4.18
N GLY A 57 -6.46 3.90 5.13
CA GLY A 57 -6.29 3.66 6.56
C GLY A 57 -7.44 2.90 7.25
N GLY A 58 -8.59 2.78 6.59
CA GLY A 58 -9.76 2.09 7.15
C GLY A 58 -10.95 2.08 6.19
N CYS A 59 -11.92 1.19 6.44
CA CYS A 59 -13.08 1.00 5.57
C CYS A 59 -13.97 2.26 5.42
N GLU A 60 -13.95 3.19 6.37
CA GLU A 60 -14.67 4.48 6.28
C GLU A 60 -13.73 5.70 6.31
N ALA A 61 -12.48 5.55 5.85
CA ALA A 61 -11.53 6.66 5.82
C ALA A 61 -11.89 7.68 4.72
N ILE A 62 -12.86 8.56 4.97
CA ILE A 62 -13.39 9.52 3.98
C ILE A 62 -12.31 10.46 3.43
N LYS A 63 -11.40 10.93 4.29
CA LYS A 63 -10.27 11.76 3.86
C LYS A 63 -9.40 11.01 2.85
N ASP A 64 -9.09 9.75 3.15
CA ASP A 64 -8.27 8.91 2.30
C ASP A 64 -8.92 8.66 0.93
N MET A 65 -10.27 8.66 0.83
CA MET A 65 -10.96 8.60 -0.46
C MET A 65 -10.69 9.85 -1.31
N PHE A 66 -10.76 11.04 -0.71
CA PHE A 66 -10.43 12.28 -1.43
C PHE A 66 -8.95 12.34 -1.82
N ASP A 67 -8.08 11.82 -0.95
CA ASP A 67 -6.66 11.69 -1.23
C ASP A 67 -6.40 10.69 -2.37
N ALA A 68 -7.11 9.55 -2.40
CA ALA A 68 -7.08 8.57 -3.48
C ALA A 68 -7.49 9.18 -4.83
N THR A 69 -8.59 9.94 -4.82
CA THR A 69 -9.07 10.68 -6.00
C THR A 69 -8.04 11.70 -6.47
N SER A 70 -7.46 12.48 -5.55
CA SER A 70 -6.44 13.50 -5.86
C SER A 70 -5.16 12.89 -6.41
N LEU A 71 -4.78 11.72 -5.89
CA LEU A 71 -3.65 10.94 -6.38
C LEU A 71 -3.96 10.23 -7.71
N GLY A 72 -5.23 10.11 -8.11
CA GLY A 72 -5.61 9.34 -9.31
C GLY A 72 -5.25 7.87 -9.16
N ALA A 73 -5.58 7.28 -8.01
CA ALA A 73 -5.34 5.86 -7.77
C ALA A 73 -6.19 5.00 -8.72
N GLU A 74 -5.58 4.01 -9.37
CA GLU A 74 -6.28 3.03 -10.21
C GLU A 74 -7.05 2.02 -9.36
N ARG A 75 -6.57 1.76 -8.14
CA ARG A 75 -7.17 0.81 -7.22
C ARG A 75 -7.17 1.36 -5.82
N VAL A 76 -8.32 1.26 -5.15
CA VAL A 76 -8.49 1.64 -3.74
C VAL A 76 -8.82 0.39 -2.96
N ILE A 77 -8.04 0.13 -1.91
CA ILE A 77 -8.12 -1.09 -1.13
C ILE A 77 -8.42 -0.73 0.33
N ALA A 78 -9.59 -1.14 0.82
CA ALA A 78 -9.97 -0.95 2.23
C ALA A 78 -9.46 -2.11 3.10
N PRO A 79 -8.69 -1.82 4.17
CA PRO A 79 -8.29 -2.83 5.15
C PRO A 79 -9.42 -3.18 6.12
N MET A 80 -9.22 -4.30 6.81
CA MET A 80 -9.96 -4.75 7.99
C MET A 80 -11.48 -4.75 7.81
N VAL A 81 -11.96 -5.16 6.63
CA VAL A 81 -13.38 -5.31 6.34
C VAL A 81 -13.84 -6.68 6.82
N GLU A 82 -14.30 -6.75 8.07
CA GLU A 82 -14.59 -8.03 8.75
C GLU A 82 -16.08 -8.41 8.80
N THR A 83 -16.99 -7.49 8.47
CA THR A 83 -18.45 -7.72 8.47
C THR A 83 -19.14 -7.11 7.25
N ALA A 84 -20.35 -7.57 6.94
CA ALA A 84 -21.19 -6.95 5.91
C ALA A 84 -21.48 -5.46 6.21
N TYR A 85 -21.63 -5.10 7.49
CA TYR A 85 -21.80 -3.69 7.87
C TYR A 85 -20.57 -2.85 7.54
N ALA A 86 -19.36 -3.33 7.84
CA ALA A 86 -18.11 -2.64 7.48
C ALA A 86 -17.96 -2.48 5.96
N LEU A 87 -18.29 -3.53 5.18
CA LEU A 87 -18.30 -3.44 3.72
C LEU A 87 -19.29 -2.38 3.23
N LYS A 88 -20.51 -2.35 3.78
CA LYS A 88 -21.50 -1.33 3.44
C LYS A 88 -21.01 0.08 3.71
N LYS A 89 -20.29 0.29 4.83
CA LYS A 89 -19.68 1.58 5.17
C LYS A 89 -18.63 1.99 4.12
N TYR A 90 -17.79 1.06 3.67
CA TYR A 90 -16.84 1.29 2.59
C TYR A 90 -17.50 1.65 1.25
N LEU A 91 -18.51 0.89 0.84
CA LEU A 91 -19.25 1.16 -0.40
C LEU A 91 -19.94 2.53 -0.35
N ASN A 92 -20.44 2.95 0.81
CA ASN A 92 -20.98 4.30 1.00
C ASN A 92 -19.88 5.38 0.98
N ALA A 93 -18.71 5.12 1.57
CA ALA A 93 -17.57 6.03 1.54
C ALA A 93 -17.08 6.29 0.10
N ILE A 94 -17.06 5.27 -0.75
CA ILE A 94 -16.77 5.40 -2.19
C ILE A 94 -17.75 6.37 -2.86
N ASN A 95 -19.04 6.32 -2.48
CA ASN A 95 -20.05 7.22 -3.03
C ASN A 95 -19.87 8.68 -2.64
N ILE A 96 -19.15 8.96 -1.56
CA ILE A 96 -18.82 10.31 -1.10
C ILE A 96 -17.56 10.82 -1.78
N GLY A 97 -16.52 9.97 -1.88
CA GLY A 97 -15.20 10.39 -2.36
C GLY A 97 -14.99 10.39 -3.88
N PHE A 98 -15.84 9.68 -4.62
CA PHE A 98 -15.71 9.50 -6.07
C PHE A 98 -16.99 9.88 -6.81
N SER A 99 -16.85 10.58 -7.94
CA SER A 99 -17.94 10.83 -8.88
C SER A 99 -18.35 9.56 -9.63
N SER A 100 -19.50 9.58 -10.33
CA SER A 100 -19.94 8.47 -11.18
C SER A 100 -18.92 8.13 -12.27
N ASP A 101 -18.28 9.15 -12.84
CA ASP A 101 -17.36 8.99 -13.97
C ASP A 101 -16.05 8.38 -13.47
N GLN A 102 -15.53 8.88 -12.34
CA GLN A 102 -14.30 8.34 -11.74
C GLN A 102 -14.44 6.87 -11.33
N LYS A 103 -15.61 6.45 -10.86
CA LYS A 103 -15.84 5.04 -10.49
C LYS A 103 -15.73 4.06 -11.65
N GLN A 104 -15.80 4.52 -12.90
CA GLN A 104 -15.64 3.65 -14.08
C GLN A 104 -14.18 3.26 -14.32
N ASP A 105 -13.24 4.10 -13.87
CA ASP A 105 -11.81 3.95 -14.10
C ASP A 105 -11.04 3.43 -12.87
N VAL A 106 -11.73 3.23 -11.74
CA VAL A 106 -11.12 2.83 -10.46
C VAL A 106 -11.66 1.47 -10.02
N GLU A 107 -10.75 0.54 -9.69
CA GLU A 107 -11.13 -0.71 -9.05
C GLU A 107 -11.22 -0.54 -7.53
N PHE A 108 -12.35 -0.90 -6.94
CA PHE A 108 -12.54 -0.89 -5.49
C PHE A 108 -12.38 -2.29 -4.93
N LEU A 109 -11.45 -2.49 -4.01
CA LEU A 109 -11.20 -3.77 -3.37
C LEU A 109 -11.29 -3.65 -1.86
N ILE A 110 -11.49 -4.79 -1.21
CA ILE A 110 -11.34 -4.94 0.24
C ILE A 110 -10.26 -5.97 0.54
N ASN A 111 -9.57 -5.82 1.66
CA ASN A 111 -8.80 -6.92 2.23
C ASN A 111 -9.73 -7.87 2.99
N LEU A 112 -9.62 -9.14 2.65
CA LEU A 112 -10.22 -10.25 3.38
C LEU A 112 -9.08 -10.96 4.11
N GLU A 113 -8.78 -10.45 5.30
CA GLU A 113 -7.50 -10.68 5.98
C GLU A 113 -7.63 -11.21 7.41
N THR A 114 -8.81 -11.69 7.82
CA THR A 114 -9.00 -12.39 9.10
C THR A 114 -9.94 -13.58 8.97
N ILE A 115 -9.87 -14.50 9.94
CA ILE A 115 -10.82 -15.62 10.05
C ILE A 115 -12.26 -15.13 10.28
N THR A 116 -12.43 -13.98 10.93
CA THR A 116 -13.73 -13.32 11.12
C THR A 116 -14.29 -12.86 9.78
N ALA A 117 -13.48 -12.16 8.98
CA ALA A 117 -13.86 -11.74 7.64
C ALA A 117 -14.26 -12.94 6.76
N PHE A 118 -13.50 -14.04 6.82
CA PHE A 118 -13.82 -15.26 6.08
C PHE A 118 -15.17 -15.86 6.48
N LYS A 119 -15.45 -15.94 7.78
CA LYS A 119 -16.73 -16.47 8.31
C LYS A 119 -17.93 -15.61 7.90
N ASN A 120 -17.74 -14.30 7.75
CA ASN A 120 -18.79 -13.37 7.35
C ASN A 120 -18.85 -13.12 5.84
N PHE A 121 -18.02 -13.79 5.03
CA PHE A 121 -17.88 -13.44 3.62
C PHE A 121 -19.17 -13.70 2.82
N ASP A 122 -19.91 -14.76 3.13
CA ASP A 122 -21.19 -15.03 2.44
C ASP A 122 -22.23 -13.93 2.71
N GLU A 123 -22.26 -13.39 3.94
CA GLU A 123 -23.11 -12.25 4.28
C GLU A 123 -22.70 -10.99 3.50
N MET A 124 -21.39 -10.73 3.39
CA MET A 124 -20.86 -9.62 2.59
C MET A 124 -21.26 -9.73 1.11
N LEU A 125 -21.13 -10.92 0.52
CA LEU A 125 -21.47 -11.18 -0.87
C LEU A 125 -22.97 -11.04 -1.15
N SER A 126 -23.82 -11.21 -0.13
CA SER A 126 -25.27 -11.05 -0.24
C SER A 126 -25.75 -9.59 -0.26
N LEU A 127 -24.87 -8.62 0.00
CA LEU A 127 -25.23 -7.21 -0.02
C LEU A 127 -25.66 -6.77 -1.42
N PRO A 128 -26.77 -6.00 -1.56
CA PRO A 128 -27.19 -5.50 -2.87
C PRO A 128 -26.15 -4.57 -3.51
N GLU A 129 -25.34 -3.89 -2.69
CA GLU A 129 -24.28 -3.00 -3.13
C GLU A 129 -23.00 -3.72 -3.61
N ILE A 130 -22.91 -5.07 -3.50
CA ILE A 130 -21.71 -5.85 -3.83
C ILE A 130 -21.21 -5.61 -5.27
N LYS A 131 -22.10 -5.24 -6.19
CA LYS A 131 -21.79 -4.94 -7.60
C LYS A 131 -20.84 -3.74 -7.78
N SER A 132 -20.72 -2.89 -6.77
CA SER A 132 -19.78 -1.77 -6.75
C SER A 132 -18.36 -2.20 -6.38
N LEU A 133 -18.18 -3.41 -5.83
CA LEU A 133 -16.88 -3.96 -5.48
C LEU A 133 -16.28 -4.65 -6.70
N SER A 134 -15.00 -4.39 -6.97
CA SER A 134 -14.26 -4.98 -8.09
C SER A 134 -13.51 -6.25 -7.71
N GLY A 135 -13.15 -6.42 -6.43
CA GLY A 135 -12.34 -7.56 -6.00
C GLY A 135 -12.07 -7.65 -4.50
N VAL A 136 -11.41 -8.72 -4.12
CA VAL A 136 -10.91 -8.96 -2.76
C VAL A 136 -9.39 -9.22 -2.79
N VAL A 137 -8.71 -8.78 -1.74
CA VAL A 137 -7.29 -9.05 -1.50
C VAL A 137 -7.17 -9.97 -0.30
N ILE A 138 -6.63 -11.17 -0.49
CA ILE A 138 -6.39 -12.14 0.58
C ILE A 138 -5.08 -11.72 1.29
N GLY A 139 -5.20 -11.11 2.46
CA GLY A 139 -4.07 -10.68 3.29
C GLY A 139 -3.55 -11.80 4.17
N ARG A 140 -2.58 -12.58 3.69
CA ARG A 140 -2.18 -13.84 4.35
C ARG A 140 -1.53 -13.67 5.72
N VAL A 141 -0.80 -12.57 5.95
CA VAL A 141 -0.13 -12.32 7.24
C VAL A 141 -1.15 -12.10 8.35
N ASP A 142 -2.10 -11.20 8.14
CA ASP A 142 -3.16 -10.93 9.12
C ASP A 142 -4.12 -12.11 9.23
N LEU A 143 -4.37 -12.84 8.12
CA LEU A 143 -5.22 -14.04 8.14
C LEU A 143 -4.61 -15.09 9.06
N SER A 144 -3.31 -15.37 8.89
CA SER A 144 -2.56 -16.29 9.74
C SER A 144 -2.57 -15.82 11.19
N GLY A 145 -2.28 -14.54 11.44
CA GLY A 145 -2.30 -13.96 12.78
C GLY A 145 -3.66 -14.10 13.49
N SER A 146 -4.76 -13.87 12.76
CA SER A 146 -6.13 -14.02 13.29
C SER A 146 -6.51 -15.46 13.65
N MET A 147 -5.74 -16.43 13.16
CA MET A 147 -5.91 -17.86 13.44
C MET A 147 -4.93 -18.35 14.52
N GLY A 148 -4.12 -17.46 15.10
CA GLY A 148 -3.07 -17.80 16.05
C GLY A 148 -1.82 -18.41 15.43
N LEU A 149 -1.67 -18.32 14.11
CA LEU A 149 -0.50 -18.79 13.37
C LEU A 149 0.57 -17.70 13.28
N THR A 150 1.79 -18.10 12.94
CA THR A 150 2.96 -17.21 12.83
C THR A 150 3.22 -16.79 11.38
N ARG A 151 4.25 -15.96 11.18
CA ARG A 151 4.72 -15.62 9.84
C ARG A 151 5.33 -16.79 9.09
N GLU A 152 5.82 -17.81 9.77
CA GLU A 152 6.33 -19.02 9.12
C GLU A 152 5.21 -19.83 8.46
N ASP A 153 3.98 -19.71 8.97
CA ASP A 153 2.82 -20.51 8.56
C ASP A 153 2.02 -19.92 7.38
N ILE A 154 2.40 -18.74 6.84
CA ILE A 154 1.63 -18.01 5.83
C ILE A 154 1.44 -18.75 4.50
N ASN A 155 2.27 -19.76 4.23
CA ASN A 155 2.17 -20.64 3.06
C ASN A 155 1.69 -22.06 3.43
N SER A 156 1.17 -22.27 4.65
CA SER A 156 0.65 -23.57 5.09
C SER A 156 -0.62 -23.96 4.34
N ASP A 157 -0.90 -25.27 4.29
CA ASP A 157 -2.12 -25.83 3.70
C ASP A 157 -3.39 -25.24 4.33
N GLN A 158 -3.36 -24.95 5.64
CA GLN A 158 -4.50 -24.37 6.35
C GLN A 158 -4.85 -22.96 5.82
N VAL A 159 -3.84 -22.13 5.55
CA VAL A 159 -4.03 -20.79 4.97
C VAL A 159 -4.45 -20.90 3.51
N LEU A 160 -3.86 -21.84 2.77
CA LEU A 160 -4.19 -22.10 1.38
C LEU A 160 -5.65 -22.55 1.21
N ASP A 161 -6.12 -23.48 2.02
CA ASP A 161 -7.50 -23.98 1.99
C ASP A 161 -8.54 -22.85 2.16
N ILE A 162 -8.26 -21.91 3.05
CA ILE A 162 -9.11 -20.73 3.24
C ILE A 162 -9.03 -19.81 2.02
N ALA A 163 -7.82 -19.56 1.51
CA ALA A 163 -7.61 -18.70 0.36
C ALA A 163 -8.31 -19.23 -0.90
N LEU A 164 -8.27 -20.54 -1.14
CA LEU A 164 -8.96 -21.19 -2.25
C LEU A 164 -10.48 -21.06 -2.13
N LYS A 165 -11.04 -21.25 -0.93
CA LYS A 165 -12.49 -21.04 -0.68
C LYS A 165 -12.91 -19.59 -0.86
N ILE A 166 -12.07 -18.63 -0.44
CA ILE A 166 -12.31 -17.20 -0.70
C ILE A 166 -12.33 -16.96 -2.21
N ALA A 167 -11.34 -17.50 -2.94
CA ALA A 167 -11.22 -17.31 -4.37
C ALA A 167 -12.43 -17.87 -5.13
N GLU A 168 -12.86 -19.09 -4.80
CA GLU A 168 -14.06 -19.72 -5.37
C GLU A 168 -15.30 -18.85 -5.17
N LYS A 169 -15.54 -18.39 -3.93
CA LYS A 169 -16.70 -17.55 -3.58
C LYS A 169 -16.65 -16.20 -4.30
N ALA A 170 -15.49 -15.53 -4.28
CA ALA A 170 -15.29 -14.24 -4.93
C ALA A 170 -15.50 -14.34 -6.45
N LYS A 171 -14.92 -15.36 -7.09
CA LYS A 171 -15.05 -15.59 -8.53
C LYS A 171 -16.49 -15.92 -8.93
N SER A 172 -17.18 -16.72 -8.12
CA SER A 172 -18.62 -17.00 -8.30
C SER A 172 -19.47 -15.73 -8.22
N ALA A 173 -19.03 -14.72 -7.47
CA ALA A 173 -19.67 -13.40 -7.40
C ALA A 173 -19.17 -12.40 -8.48
N GLY A 174 -18.31 -12.83 -9.41
CA GLY A 174 -17.73 -11.98 -10.45
C GLY A 174 -16.62 -11.03 -9.97
N LEU A 175 -16.06 -11.28 -8.79
CA LEU A 175 -15.01 -10.46 -8.18
C LEU A 175 -13.61 -10.94 -8.57
N LYS A 176 -12.69 -9.98 -8.70
CA LYS A 176 -11.25 -10.26 -8.83
C LYS A 176 -10.68 -10.75 -7.49
N VAL A 177 -9.64 -11.56 -7.56
CA VAL A 177 -8.91 -12.14 -6.44
C VAL A 177 -7.45 -11.74 -6.54
N VAL A 178 -6.97 -11.10 -5.49
CA VAL A 178 -5.57 -10.73 -5.31
C VAL A 178 -5.02 -11.42 -4.07
N VAL A 179 -3.77 -11.84 -4.07
CA VAL A 179 -3.11 -12.36 -2.86
C VAL A 179 -1.98 -11.44 -2.43
N GLY A 180 -1.98 -11.06 -1.16
CA GLY A 180 -0.95 -10.24 -0.53
C GLY A 180 -0.47 -10.84 0.79
N GLY A 181 0.37 -10.07 1.50
CA GLY A 181 0.92 -10.47 2.80
C GLY A 181 2.09 -11.45 2.67
N GLY A 182 3.28 -11.00 3.07
CA GLY A 182 4.48 -11.85 3.14
C GLY A 182 4.89 -12.51 1.83
N VAL A 183 4.57 -11.90 0.68
CA VAL A 183 4.89 -12.44 -0.64
C VAL A 183 6.40 -12.48 -0.84
N SER A 184 6.90 -13.66 -1.19
CA SER A 184 8.29 -13.94 -1.55
C SER A 184 8.34 -15.07 -2.58
N VAL A 185 9.54 -15.45 -3.01
CA VAL A 185 9.73 -16.62 -3.91
C VAL A 185 9.12 -17.90 -3.33
N HIS A 186 9.10 -18.06 -2.01
CA HIS A 186 8.49 -19.21 -1.33
C HIS A 186 6.96 -19.26 -1.44
N SER A 187 6.32 -18.17 -1.90
CA SER A 187 4.88 -18.13 -2.15
C SER A 187 4.49 -18.73 -3.52
N LEU A 188 5.44 -19.05 -4.39
CA LEU A 188 5.13 -19.60 -5.72
C LEU A 188 4.28 -20.88 -5.69
N PRO A 189 4.56 -21.89 -4.82
CA PRO A 189 3.70 -23.07 -4.71
C PRO A 189 2.27 -22.71 -4.29
N PHE A 190 2.12 -21.75 -3.36
CA PHE A 190 0.83 -21.26 -2.89
C PHE A 190 0.02 -20.66 -4.05
N PHE A 191 0.63 -19.85 -4.92
CA PHE A 191 -0.06 -19.26 -6.07
C PHE A 191 -0.42 -20.29 -7.13
N LYS A 192 0.45 -21.28 -7.38
CA LYS A 192 0.22 -22.35 -8.35
C LYS A 192 -0.90 -23.31 -7.97
N ALA A 193 -1.28 -23.35 -6.68
CA ALA A 193 -2.40 -24.16 -6.21
C ALA A 193 -3.77 -23.55 -6.54
N PHE A 194 -3.85 -22.28 -6.93
CA PHE A 194 -5.11 -21.68 -7.37
C PHE A 194 -5.53 -22.29 -8.72
N PRO A 195 -6.82 -22.66 -8.89
CA PRO A 195 -7.32 -23.07 -10.18
C PRO A 195 -7.12 -21.97 -11.23
N GLU A 196 -7.05 -22.37 -12.50
CA GLU A 196 -6.90 -21.42 -13.61
C GLU A 196 -7.99 -20.33 -13.55
N GLY A 197 -7.59 -19.07 -13.75
CA GLY A 197 -8.49 -17.92 -13.68
C GLY A 197 -8.95 -17.49 -12.27
N HIS A 198 -8.54 -18.19 -11.20
CA HIS A 198 -8.97 -17.87 -9.82
C HIS A 198 -8.02 -16.91 -9.09
N LEU A 199 -6.88 -16.57 -9.68
CA LEU A 199 -5.94 -15.58 -9.16
C LEU A 199 -5.66 -14.53 -10.25
N ASP A 200 -6.05 -13.28 -10.03
CA ASP A 200 -5.83 -12.20 -11.00
C ASP A 200 -4.49 -11.50 -10.79
N ARG A 201 -4.07 -11.36 -9.52
CA ARG A 201 -2.84 -10.68 -9.14
C ARG A 201 -2.25 -11.22 -7.85
N PHE A 202 -0.97 -11.00 -7.64
CA PHE A 202 -0.39 -11.02 -6.30
C PHE A 202 0.44 -9.75 -6.08
N GLU A 203 0.65 -9.39 -4.82
CA GLU A 203 1.35 -8.15 -4.49
C GLU A 203 2.32 -8.31 -3.32
N THR A 204 3.49 -7.72 -3.50
CA THR A 204 4.40 -7.40 -2.39
C THR A 204 3.88 -6.15 -1.68
N ARG A 205 4.66 -5.58 -0.75
CA ARG A 205 4.29 -4.30 -0.13
C ARG A 205 4.21 -3.17 -1.15
N LYS A 206 5.08 -3.16 -2.18
CA LYS A 206 5.19 -2.07 -3.15
C LYS A 206 4.84 -2.41 -4.58
N VAL A 207 4.92 -3.67 -4.98
CA VAL A 207 4.83 -4.06 -6.39
C VAL A 207 3.70 -5.05 -6.60
N VAL A 208 2.87 -4.78 -7.61
CA VAL A 208 1.70 -5.58 -8.00
C VAL A 208 1.98 -6.33 -9.30
N PHE A 209 1.81 -7.64 -9.27
CA PHE A 209 2.07 -8.57 -10.36
C PHE A 209 0.76 -9.09 -10.95
N ARG A 210 0.71 -9.22 -12.28
CA ARG A 210 -0.46 -9.70 -13.02
C ARG A 210 -0.36 -11.19 -13.32
N CYS A 211 -1.40 -11.94 -12.97
CA CYS A 211 -1.54 -13.36 -13.26
C CYS A 211 -2.37 -13.58 -14.55
N PRO A 212 -2.23 -14.74 -15.21
CA PRO A 212 -1.43 -15.91 -14.79
C PRO A 212 0.07 -15.81 -15.05
N GLU A 213 0.52 -14.87 -15.89
CA GLU A 213 1.90 -14.84 -16.40
C GLU A 213 2.94 -14.69 -15.28
N ALA A 214 2.68 -13.83 -14.29
CA ALA A 214 3.61 -13.60 -13.20
C ALA A 214 3.85 -14.80 -12.28
N ILE A 215 2.98 -15.83 -12.29
CA ILE A 215 3.13 -17.04 -11.48
C ILE A 215 4.38 -17.84 -11.91
N ASN A 216 4.81 -17.67 -13.16
CA ASN A 216 5.98 -18.34 -13.71
C ASN A 216 7.24 -17.45 -13.70
N ASN A 217 7.18 -16.28 -13.08
CA ASN A 217 8.33 -15.41 -12.94
C ASN A 217 9.47 -16.12 -12.16
N PRO A 218 10.73 -15.85 -12.51
CA PRO A 218 11.88 -16.34 -11.75
C PRO A 218 11.98 -15.63 -10.39
N GLU A 219 12.77 -16.20 -9.49
CA GLU A 219 13.11 -15.63 -8.18
C GLU A 219 13.59 -14.17 -8.27
N GLU A 220 14.32 -13.85 -9.34
CA GLU A 220 14.84 -12.52 -9.62
C GLU A 220 13.75 -11.43 -9.61
N ALA A 221 12.53 -11.73 -10.08
CA ALA A 221 11.43 -10.77 -10.08
C ALA A 221 11.07 -10.31 -8.66
N PHE A 222 11.11 -11.24 -7.70
CA PHE A 222 10.84 -10.96 -6.28
C PHE A 222 11.97 -10.16 -5.66
N LEU A 223 13.23 -10.49 -5.98
CA LEU A 223 14.39 -9.74 -5.51
C LEU A 223 14.37 -8.29 -6.02
N LYS A 224 14.01 -8.07 -7.29
CA LYS A 224 13.85 -6.73 -7.88
C LYS A 224 12.71 -5.95 -7.22
N ALA A 225 11.59 -6.58 -6.88
CA ALA A 225 10.53 -5.92 -6.12
C ALA A 225 11.00 -5.49 -4.72
N VAL A 226 11.80 -6.32 -4.03
CA VAL A 226 12.43 -5.95 -2.76
C VAL A 226 13.46 -4.83 -2.94
N GLU A 227 14.25 -4.86 -4.02
CA GLU A 227 15.19 -3.79 -4.35
C GLU A 227 14.46 -2.46 -4.51
N PHE A 228 13.34 -2.43 -5.24
CA PHE A 228 12.50 -1.25 -5.39
C PHE A 228 12.04 -0.69 -4.03
N GLU A 229 11.55 -1.56 -3.14
CA GLU A 229 11.14 -1.15 -1.80
C GLU A 229 12.31 -0.58 -0.98
N LEU A 230 13.49 -1.20 -1.03
CA LEU A 230 14.70 -0.71 -0.36
C LEU A 230 15.13 0.66 -0.89
N MET A 231 15.06 0.87 -2.21
CA MET A 231 15.35 2.16 -2.83
C MET A 231 14.33 3.22 -2.38
N TRP A 232 13.05 2.87 -2.30
CA TRP A 232 12.01 3.76 -1.80
C TRP A 232 12.28 4.19 -0.35
N LEU A 233 12.58 3.25 0.53
CA LEU A 233 12.90 3.54 1.94
C LEU A 233 14.15 4.43 2.08
N LYS A 234 15.20 4.14 1.30
CA LYS A 234 16.41 4.98 1.26
C LYS A 234 16.11 6.40 0.75
N ASN A 235 15.26 6.52 -0.27
CA ASN A 235 14.85 7.82 -0.82
C ASN A 235 14.14 8.66 0.26
N LYS A 236 13.16 8.07 0.97
CA LYS A 236 12.45 8.72 2.08
C LYS A 236 13.42 9.13 3.20
N LYS A 237 14.28 8.20 3.64
CA LYS A 237 15.29 8.48 4.69
C LYS A 237 16.18 9.66 4.32
N ASN A 238 16.65 9.70 3.07
CA ASN A 238 17.54 10.77 2.61
C ASN A 238 16.83 12.13 2.55
N TYR A 239 15.57 12.15 2.09
CA TYR A 239 14.75 13.36 2.02
C TYR A 239 14.54 13.98 3.41
N TYR A 240 14.00 13.21 4.36
CA TYR A 240 13.79 13.73 5.72
C TYR A 240 15.09 14.01 6.47
N GLY A 241 16.15 13.24 6.19
CA GLY A 241 17.47 13.53 6.73
C GLY A 241 18.05 14.86 6.25
N ALA A 242 17.70 15.32 5.04
CA ALA A 242 18.12 16.64 4.57
C ALA A 242 17.41 17.76 5.33
N ILE A 243 16.10 17.64 5.53
CA ILE A 243 15.29 18.61 6.31
C ILE A 243 15.81 18.69 7.75
N HIS A 244 16.05 17.55 8.40
CA HIS A 244 16.63 17.50 9.75
C HIS A 244 17.95 18.27 9.85
N ARG A 245 18.88 18.05 8.92
CA ARG A 245 20.20 18.72 8.93
C ARG A 245 20.11 20.22 8.65
N GLU A 246 19.14 20.63 7.83
CA GLU A 246 18.85 22.05 7.58
C GLU A 246 18.39 22.73 8.89
N ASP A 247 17.45 22.12 9.59
CA ASP A 247 16.93 22.64 10.86
C ASP A 247 18.00 22.65 11.96
N ASP A 248 18.83 21.60 12.07
CA ASP A 248 19.95 21.57 13.03
C ASP A 248 20.88 22.77 12.84
N SER A 249 21.29 23.02 11.60
CA SER A 249 22.19 24.14 11.26
C SER A 249 21.54 25.48 11.60
N ARG A 250 20.22 25.60 11.42
CA ARG A 250 19.47 26.82 11.74
C ARG A 250 19.34 27.02 13.25
N LEU A 251 19.09 25.95 13.99
CA LEU A 251 18.96 25.98 15.44
C LEU A 251 20.28 26.40 16.09
N GLU A 252 21.40 25.81 15.70
CA GLU A 252 22.74 26.16 16.22
C GLU A 252 23.00 27.67 16.10
N MET A 253 22.76 28.24 14.90
CA MET A 253 22.92 29.66 14.63
C MET A 253 21.99 30.53 15.49
N MET A 254 20.72 30.13 15.62
CA MET A 254 19.73 30.91 16.38
C MET A 254 20.03 30.87 17.88
N GLU A 255 20.46 29.73 18.42
CA GLU A 255 20.82 29.56 19.83
C GLU A 255 22.07 30.37 20.20
N GLU A 256 23.08 30.40 19.35
CA GLU A 256 24.27 31.25 19.56
C GLU A 256 23.87 32.73 19.58
N ARG A 257 23.06 33.16 18.61
CA ARG A 257 22.57 34.54 18.53
C ARG A 257 21.70 34.94 19.72
N TYR A 258 20.86 34.02 20.18
CA TYR A 258 20.01 34.21 21.35
C TYR A 258 20.85 34.35 22.62
N ARG A 259 21.79 33.43 22.87
CA ARG A 259 22.73 33.50 24.00
C ARG A 259 23.53 34.80 24.00
N SER A 260 24.04 35.22 22.84
CA SER A 260 24.77 36.49 22.68
C SER A 260 23.90 37.70 23.05
N SER A 261 22.64 37.71 22.60
CA SER A 261 21.68 38.78 22.90
C SER A 261 21.33 38.85 24.40
N ILE A 262 21.08 37.69 25.03
CA ILE A 262 20.80 37.60 26.47
C ILE A 262 22.00 38.07 27.29
N ASN A 263 23.21 37.63 26.95
CA ASN A 263 24.43 38.05 27.64
C ASN A 263 24.64 39.57 27.53
N LYS A 264 24.41 40.17 26.35
CA LYS A 264 24.47 41.64 26.20
C LYS A 264 23.43 42.35 27.04
N LEU A 265 22.22 41.81 27.18
CA LEU A 265 21.15 42.42 27.98
C LEU A 265 21.43 42.35 29.50
N LEU A 266 21.97 41.21 29.96
CA LEU A 266 22.26 40.98 31.37
C LEU A 266 23.54 41.70 31.83
N TYR A 267 24.61 41.68 31.03
CA TYR A 267 25.93 42.19 31.44
C TYR A 267 26.33 43.50 30.75
N GLY A 268 25.67 43.91 29.66
CA GLY A 268 25.96 45.16 28.95
C GLY A 268 25.45 46.42 29.64
N LYS A 269 24.63 46.31 30.70
CA LYS A 269 24.16 47.46 31.50
C LYS A 269 25.15 47.88 32.61
N SER A 270 26.09 47.02 33.01
CA SER A 270 27.04 47.34 34.09
C SER A 270 28.17 48.29 33.68
N ASN A 271 28.38 48.53 32.37
CA ASN A 271 29.45 49.39 31.85
C ASN A 271 29.01 50.80 31.41
N LYS A 272 27.79 51.24 31.78
CA LYS A 272 27.29 52.60 31.47
C LYS A 272 27.10 53.50 32.69
N ALA A 273 27.60 53.10 33.86
CA ALA A 273 27.62 53.91 35.07
C ALA A 273 29.07 54.08 35.56
N SER A 274 29.85 54.87 34.83
CA SER A 274 31.14 55.42 35.27
C SER A 274 31.37 56.73 34.54
#